data_AF-A0A971YBE7-F1
#
_entry.id   AF-A0A971YBE7-F1
#
_cell.length_a   1.000
_cell.length_b   1.000
_cell.length_c   1.000
_cell.angle_alpha   90.00
_cell.angle_beta   90.00
_cell.angle_gamma   90.00
#
_symmetry.space_group_name_H-M   'P 1'
#
loop_
_entity.id
_entity.type
_entity.pdbx_description
1 polymer ?
#
loop_
_entity_poly.entity_id
_entity_poly.type
_entity_poly.pdbx_seq_one_letter_code
_entity_poly.pdbx_strand_id
1 'polypeptide(L)'
;MSTIQTPETTIPSLGPCKVHNPLPYCQYIDDSQKMQTFVPGDMLDAEQTEDVVCQFEEAGPRERIYFDPPKTKCAIVTCGGLCPGINDVIRAIVM
;
A
#
# COMPACT_ATOMS: atom_id res chain seq x y z
N MET A 1 -20.89 -10.97 20.32
CA MET A 1 -20.33 -12.00 19.43
C MET A 1 -20.13 -11.38 18.06
N SER A 2 -19.04 -10.66 17.86
CA SER A 2 -18.64 -10.20 16.52
C SER A 2 -17.94 -11.36 15.84
N THR A 3 -18.58 -11.97 14.84
CA THR A 3 -17.94 -12.92 13.95
C THR A 3 -16.83 -12.17 13.21
N ILE A 4 -15.57 -12.50 13.48
CA ILE A 4 -14.41 -11.85 12.87
C ILE A 4 -14.23 -12.48 11.49
N GLN A 5 -14.66 -11.74 10.47
CA GLN A 5 -14.38 -12.04 9.07
C GLN A 5 -12.92 -11.76 8.76
N THR A 6 -12.36 -12.44 7.75
CA THR A 6 -11.04 -12.18 7.18
C THR A 6 -10.76 -10.67 7.14
N PRO A 7 -9.60 -10.19 7.62
CA PRO A 7 -9.34 -8.76 7.70
C PRO A 7 -9.52 -8.11 6.33
N GLU A 8 -10.24 -6.98 6.29
CA GLU A 8 -10.46 -6.24 5.05
C GLU A 8 -9.15 -5.56 4.64
N THR A 9 -8.52 -6.07 3.58
CA THR A 9 -7.23 -5.59 3.06
C THR A 9 -7.37 -4.75 1.79
N THR A 10 -8.60 -4.44 1.37
CA THR A 10 -8.88 -3.68 0.15
C THR A 10 -8.42 -2.22 0.29
N ILE A 11 -7.63 -1.74 -0.67
CA ILE A 11 -7.16 -0.35 -0.66
C ILE A 11 -8.17 0.55 -1.40
N PRO A 12 -8.62 1.67 -0.80
CA PRO A 12 -9.52 2.59 -1.48
C PRO A 12 -8.80 3.33 -2.62
N SER A 13 -9.49 3.51 -3.75
CA SER A 13 -8.98 4.29 -4.89
C SER A 13 -9.71 5.62 -5.03
N LEU A 14 -9.02 6.62 -5.59
CA LEU A 14 -9.58 7.95 -5.87
C LEU A 14 -10.44 7.99 -7.15
N GLY A 15 -10.55 6.85 -7.84
CA GLY A 15 -11.20 6.71 -9.14
C GLY A 15 -10.26 6.17 -10.23
N PRO A 16 -10.67 6.22 -11.51
CA PRO A 16 -9.94 5.58 -12.60
C PRO A 16 -8.62 6.30 -12.93
N CYS A 17 -7.53 5.54 -13.04
CA CYS A 17 -6.21 6.02 -13.45
C CYS A 17 -6.12 6.25 -14.97
N LYS A 18 -5.93 7.50 -15.40
CA LYS A 18 -5.98 7.89 -16.83
C LYS A 18 -4.67 8.42 -17.39
N VAL A 19 -3.71 8.78 -16.55
CA VAL A 19 -2.44 9.36 -17.00
C VAL A 19 -1.43 8.25 -17.15
N HIS A 20 -0.66 8.24 -18.24
CA HIS A 20 0.43 7.27 -18.39
C HIS A 20 1.57 7.62 -17.44
N ASN A 21 2.15 6.62 -16.80
CA ASN A 21 3.26 6.81 -15.88
C ASN A 21 4.52 7.29 -16.64
N PRO A 22 5.13 8.41 -16.25
CA PRO A 22 6.32 8.94 -16.94
C PRO A 22 7.62 8.19 -16.61
N LEU A 23 7.61 7.24 -15.65
CA LEU A 23 8.81 6.54 -15.21
C LEU A 23 9.42 5.72 -16.36
N PRO A 24 10.67 5.99 -16.76
CA PRO A 24 11.34 5.21 -17.78
C PRO A 24 11.82 3.87 -17.20
N TYR A 25 11.64 2.79 -17.96
CA TYR A 25 12.23 1.47 -17.68
C TYR A 25 11.95 0.92 -16.27
N CYS A 26 10.68 0.62 -15.96
CA CYS A 26 10.32 -0.08 -14.73
C CYS A 26 9.38 -1.28 -15.00
N GLN A 27 9.36 -2.24 -14.08
CA GLN A 27 8.39 -3.33 -14.09
C GLN A 27 7.12 -2.84 -13.38
N TYR A 28 6.06 -2.66 -14.16
CA TYR A 28 4.76 -2.28 -13.60
C TYR A 28 4.12 -3.46 -12.87
N ILE A 29 3.47 -3.13 -11.76
CA ILE A 29 2.66 -4.08 -10.99
C ILE A 29 1.24 -4.05 -11.53
N ASP A 30 0.66 -5.24 -11.68
CA ASP A 30 -0.74 -5.44 -12.02
C ASP A 30 -1.54 -5.68 -10.73
N ASP A 31 -2.53 -4.82 -10.47
CA ASP A 31 -3.40 -4.89 -9.30
C ASP A 31 -4.27 -6.16 -9.29
N SER A 32 -4.36 -6.91 -10.39
CA SER A 32 -5.00 -8.22 -10.44
C SER A 32 -4.24 -9.29 -9.63
N GLN A 33 -2.94 -9.10 -9.44
CA GLN A 33 -2.09 -10.01 -8.69
C GLN A 33 -2.05 -9.58 -7.23
N LYS A 34 -2.53 -10.46 -6.34
CA LYS A 34 -2.47 -10.26 -4.90
C LYS A 34 -1.48 -11.23 -4.27
N MET A 35 -0.68 -10.72 -3.34
CA MET A 35 0.22 -11.53 -2.53
C MET A 35 -0.60 -12.25 -1.46
N GLN A 36 -0.48 -13.57 -1.41
CA GLN A 36 -1.10 -14.39 -0.37
C GLN A 36 -0.17 -14.49 0.82
N THR A 37 -0.68 -14.14 2.00
CA THR A 37 0.04 -14.24 3.26
C THR A 37 -0.75 -15.13 4.20
N PHE A 38 -0.08 -16.15 4.72
CA PHE A 38 -0.59 -16.97 5.80
C PHE A 38 -0.41 -16.23 7.11
N VAL A 39 -1.52 -15.96 7.80
CA VAL A 39 -1.51 -15.34 9.11
C VAL A 39 -1.99 -16.39 10.11
N PRO A 40 -1.12 -16.84 11.03
CA PRO A 40 -1.51 -17.71 12.11
C PRO A 40 -2.67 -17.10 12.92
N GLY A 41 -3.67 -17.92 13.27
CA GLY A 41 -4.86 -17.44 13.98
C GLY A 41 -4.54 -16.75 15.31
N ASP A 42 -3.50 -17.21 16.01
CA ASP A 42 -3.05 -16.70 17.30
C ASP A 42 -2.45 -15.29 17.25
N MET A 43 -2.03 -14.82 16.06
CA MET A 43 -1.57 -13.44 15.83
C MET A 43 -2.71 -12.45 15.58
N LEU A 44 -3.87 -12.93 15.17
CA LEU A 44 -5.03 -12.07 14.91
C LEU A 44 -5.81 -11.82 16.18
N ASP A 45 -6.10 -12.89 16.94
CA ASP A 45 -6.75 -12.83 18.25
C ASP A 45 -6.40 -14.05 19.10
N ALA A 46 -6.29 -13.87 20.42
CA ALA A 46 -5.96 -14.95 21.36
C ALA A 46 -6.99 -16.09 21.42
N GLU A 47 -8.19 -15.90 20.85
CA GLU A 47 -9.27 -16.89 20.79
C GLU A 47 -9.39 -17.59 19.41
N GLN A 48 -8.59 -17.18 18.41
CA GLN A 48 -8.57 -17.77 17.08
C GLN A 48 -7.45 -18.82 16.95
N THR A 49 -7.81 -20.06 16.64
CA THR A 49 -6.85 -21.18 16.47
C THR A 49 -6.72 -21.62 15.01
N GLU A 50 -7.53 -21.06 14.11
CA GLU A 50 -7.51 -21.39 12.68
C GLU A 50 -6.67 -20.37 11.91
N ASP A 51 -5.77 -20.88 11.06
CA ASP A 51 -4.94 -20.07 10.19
C ASP A 51 -5.78 -19.39 9.10
N VAL A 52 -5.48 -18.12 8.84
CA VAL A 52 -6.21 -17.29 7.86
C VAL A 52 -5.29 -16.96 6.70
N VAL A 53 -5.78 -17.15 5.48
CA VAL A 53 -5.09 -16.67 4.26
C VAL A 53 -5.60 -15.28 3.93
N CYS A 54 -4.71 -14.29 4.02
CA CYS A 54 -4.99 -12.91 3.66
C CYS A 54 -4.40 -12.59 2.28
N GLN A 55 -5.07 -11.73 1.52
CA GLN A 55 -4.59 -11.25 0.22
C GLN A 55 -4.23 -9.78 0.32
N PHE A 56 -2.98 -9.44 0.06
CA PHE A 56 -2.48 -8.06 0.07
C PHE A 56 -2.17 -7.59 -1.34
N GLU A 57 -2.44 -6.31 -1.60
CA GLU A 57 -2.03 -5.66 -2.84
C GLU A 57 -0.53 -5.34 -2.81
N GLU A 58 0.20 -5.69 -3.87
CA GLU A 58 1.64 -5.43 -3.96
C GLU A 58 1.93 -3.95 -4.27
N ALA A 59 2.81 -3.31 -3.50
CA ALA A 59 3.24 -1.93 -3.75
C ALA A 59 4.25 -1.87 -4.92
N GLY A 60 4.20 -0.80 -5.72
CA GLY A 60 5.08 -0.62 -6.87
C GLY A 60 4.52 0.34 -7.93
N PRO A 61 5.27 0.63 -9.01
CA PRO A 61 4.79 1.53 -10.06
C PRO A 61 3.66 0.87 -10.86
N ARG A 62 2.64 1.66 -11.22
CA ARG A 62 1.55 1.25 -12.12
C ARG A 62 1.76 1.86 -13.50
N GLU A 63 1.32 1.19 -14.56
CA GLU A 63 1.41 1.73 -15.92
C GLU A 63 0.60 3.03 -16.08
N ARG A 64 -0.52 3.12 -15.35
CA ARG A 64 -1.40 4.29 -15.34
C ARG A 64 -1.55 4.83 -13.92
N ILE A 65 -1.43 6.14 -13.78
CA ILE A 65 -1.55 6.87 -12.52
C ILE A 65 -2.77 7.80 -12.54
N TYR A 66 -3.24 8.17 -11.34
CA TYR A 66 -4.41 9.04 -11.18
C TYR A 66 -4.07 10.52 -11.40
N PHE A 67 -2.98 10.98 -10.81
CA PHE A 67 -2.57 12.39 -10.85
C PHE A 67 -1.74 12.73 -12.10
N ASP A 68 -1.88 13.95 -12.60
CA ASP A 68 -1.10 14.50 -13.72
C ASP A 68 0.22 15.11 -13.20
N PRO A 69 1.40 14.49 -13.45
CA PRO A 69 2.65 14.85 -12.78
C PRO A 69 3.01 16.34 -12.83
N PRO A 70 2.93 17.06 -13.96
CA PRO A 70 3.27 18.49 -14.03
C PRO A 70 2.34 19.42 -13.25
N LYS A 71 1.14 18.96 -12.89
CA LYS A 71 0.13 19.75 -12.15
C LYS A 71 0.03 19.36 -10.69
N THR A 72 0.67 18.26 -10.30
CA THR A 72 0.52 17.67 -8.97
C THR A 72 1.40 18.40 -7.96
N LYS A 73 0.86 18.64 -6.77
CA LYS A 73 1.59 19.18 -5.62
C LYS A 73 1.49 18.18 -4.48
N CYS A 74 2.62 17.86 -3.85
CA CYS A 74 2.67 16.99 -2.67
C CYS A 74 3.12 17.80 -1.45
N ALA A 75 2.58 17.46 -0.29
CA ALA A 75 3.01 17.99 0.99
C ALA A 75 3.38 16.82 1.91
N ILE A 76 4.48 16.96 2.66
CA ILE A 76 4.94 15.95 3.61
C ILE A 76 4.79 16.54 5.01
N VAL A 77 4.15 15.78 5.90
CA VAL A 77 4.06 16.10 7.32
C VAL A 77 4.55 14.92 8.13
N THR A 78 5.42 15.18 9.09
CA THR A 78 5.92 14.18 10.04
C THR A 78 5.32 14.46 11.40
N CYS A 79 4.62 13.50 11.97
CA CYS A 79 3.93 13.64 13.26
C CYS A 79 4.65 12.86 14.36
N GLY A 80 4.55 13.32 15.61
CA GLY A 80 5.12 12.64 16.78
C GLY A 80 6.58 13.01 17.08
N GLY A 81 7.29 12.11 17.78
CA GLY A 81 8.70 12.27 18.11
C GLY A 81 9.63 11.93 16.94
N LEU A 82 10.85 12.46 16.96
CA LEU A 82 11.84 12.18 15.91
C LEU A 82 12.39 10.75 16.04
N CYS A 83 12.49 10.06 14.90
CA CYS A 83 13.08 8.73 14.78
C CYS A 83 14.25 8.77 13.78
N PRO A 84 15.36 8.05 14.00
CA PRO A 84 16.41 7.89 13.00
C PRO A 84 15.84 7.42 11.65
N GLY A 85 16.31 8.01 10.54
CA GLY A 85 15.87 7.68 9.18
C GLY A 85 14.77 8.57 8.61
N ILE A 86 14.15 9.46 9.41
CA ILE A 86 13.08 10.35 8.91
C ILE A 86 13.54 11.23 7.74
N ASN A 87 14.78 11.71 7.78
CA ASN A 87 15.35 12.50 6.70
C ASN A 87 15.61 11.68 5.44
N ASP A 88 15.96 10.40 5.57
CA ASP A 88 16.14 9.51 4.43
C ASP A 88 14.80 9.24 3.74
N VAL A 89 13.73 9.06 4.51
CA VAL A 89 12.35 8.93 3.99
C VAL A 89 11.93 10.19 3.26
N ILE A 90 12.11 11.38 3.86
CA ILE A 90 11.77 12.65 3.21
C ILE A 90 12.57 12.81 1.90
N ARG A 91 13.88 12.51 1.93
CA ARG A 91 14.75 12.60 0.76
C ARG A 91 14.28 11.66 -0.36
N ALA A 92 13.92 10.41 -0.03
CA ALA A 92 13.47 9.42 -1.01
C ALA A 92 12.10 9.76 -1.65
N ILE A 93 11.27 10.56 -0.98
CA ILE A 93 9.98 11.03 -1.53
C ILE A 93 10.19 12.26 -2.44
N VAL A 94 11.17 13.11 -2.12
CA VAL A 94 11.37 14.40 -2.80
C VAL A 94 12.30 14.33 -4.01
N MET A 95 13.30 13.44 -3.98
CA MET A 95 14.36 13.33 -4.99
C MET A 95 14.20 12.07 -5.84
#